data_AF-A0A7W0TC20-F1
#
_entry.id   AF-A0A7W0TC20-F1
#
_cell.length_a   1.000
_cell.length_b   1.000
_cell.length_c   1.000
_cell.angle_alpha   90.00
_cell.angle_beta   90.00
_cell.angle_gamma   90.00
#
_symmetry.space_group_name_H-M   'P 1'
#
loop_
_entity.id
_entity.type
_entity.pdbx_description
1 polymer ?
#
loop_
_entity_poly.entity_id
_entity_poly.type
_entity_poly.pdbx_seq_one_letter_code
_entity_poly.pdbx_strand_id
1 'polypeptide(L)'
;MSTVGDLTHLEPGQVIVFGGNRTTTVPEELAASFVAGDRLVVVDATGDLLHVPGAAWYGAVAAVDAASAAFDELRRCSDDQITGFFGAFDDLLADDSLME
;
A
#
# COMPACT_ATOMS: atom_id res chain seq x y z
N MET A 1 -0.87 11.82 30.65
CA MET A 1 -0.19 11.51 29.37
C MET A 1 -1.08 10.54 28.62
N SER A 2 -1.37 10.78 27.35
CA SER A 2 -2.11 9.82 26.53
C SER A 2 -1.13 8.77 25.98
N THR A 3 -1.54 7.50 25.95
CA THR A 3 -0.78 6.40 25.34
C THR A 3 -1.29 6.13 23.93
N VAL A 4 -0.38 5.76 23.03
CA VAL A 4 -0.70 5.38 21.66
C VAL A 4 -0.74 3.85 21.58
N GLY A 5 -1.70 3.32 20.84
CA GLY A 5 -1.82 1.89 20.55
C GLY A 5 -2.44 1.67 19.18
N ASP A 6 -2.28 0.46 18.64
CA ASP A 6 -2.84 0.09 17.35
C ASP A 6 -4.33 -0.28 17.47
N LEU A 7 -5.09 0.03 16.42
CA LEU A 7 -6.46 -0.42 16.28
C LEU A 7 -6.47 -1.90 15.89
N THR A 8 -7.02 -2.75 16.75
CA THR A 8 -6.98 -4.22 16.58
C THR A 8 -8.33 -4.86 16.27
N HIS A 9 -9.41 -4.13 16.51
CA HIS A 9 -10.79 -4.53 16.24
C HIS A 9 -11.67 -3.29 16.16
N LEU A 10 -12.92 -3.48 15.70
CA LEU A 10 -13.95 -2.46 15.65
C LEU A 10 -15.25 -3.02 16.23
N GLU A 11 -16.05 -2.17 16.85
CA GLU A 11 -17.41 -2.51 17.30
C GLU A 11 -18.47 -1.89 16.37
N PRO A 12 -19.58 -2.58 16.07
CA PRO A 12 -20.70 -1.98 15.35
C PRO A 12 -21.21 -0.72 16.08
N GLY A 13 -21.40 0.38 15.34
CA GLY A 13 -21.84 1.66 15.89
C GLY A 13 -20.75 2.45 16.62
N GLN A 14 -19.51 1.94 16.69
CA GLN A 14 -18.38 2.68 17.26
C GLN A 14 -18.23 4.04 16.55
N VAL A 15 -18.10 5.10 17.34
CA VAL A 15 -17.95 6.47 16.82
C VAL A 15 -16.49 6.73 16.47
N ILE A 16 -16.25 7.14 15.23
CA ILE A 16 -14.95 7.55 14.73
C ILE A 16 -14.95 9.06 14.52
N VAL A 17 -14.03 9.75 15.18
CA VAL A 17 -13.82 11.19 15.01
C VAL A 17 -12.90 11.43 13.81
N PHE A 18 -13.27 12.36 12.94
CA PHE A 18 -12.48 12.78 11.79
C PHE A 18 -12.65 14.29 11.54
N GLY A 19 -11.78 14.88 10.72
CA GLY A 19 -11.84 16.30 10.37
C GLY A 19 -11.77 17.26 11.59
N GLY A 20 -11.29 16.79 12.74
CA GLY A 20 -11.17 17.56 13.99
C GLY A 20 -12.47 17.78 14.78
N ASN A 21 -13.66 17.74 14.16
CA ASN A 21 -14.94 17.95 14.84
C ASN A 21 -16.14 17.17 14.26
N ARG A 22 -15.91 16.25 13.32
CA ARG A 22 -16.94 15.43 12.69
C ARG A 22 -16.88 14.00 13.19
N THR A 23 -17.99 13.29 13.06
CA THR A 23 -18.08 11.89 13.46
C THR A 23 -18.79 11.05 12.42
N THR A 24 -18.40 9.79 12.33
CA THR A 24 -19.08 8.74 11.55
C THR A 24 -19.16 7.49 12.42
N THR A 25 -19.99 6.52 12.05
CA THR A 25 -20.22 5.30 12.83
C THR A 25 -19.82 4.08 12.03
N VAL A 26 -19.15 3.13 12.68
CA VAL A 26 -18.74 1.87 12.06
C VAL A 26 -19.96 1.01 11.70
N PRO A 27 -20.16 0.64 10.43
CA PRO A 27 -21.18 -0.33 10.03
C PRO A 27 -20.86 -1.75 10.55
N GLU A 28 -21.89 -2.57 10.72
CA GLU A 28 -21.75 -3.94 11.24
C GLU A 28 -20.85 -4.82 10.37
N GLU A 29 -21.00 -4.74 9.05
CA GLU A 29 -20.17 -5.51 8.09
C GLU A 29 -18.68 -5.18 8.23
N LEU A 30 -18.36 -3.89 8.37
CA LEU A 30 -16.99 -3.42 8.56
C LEU A 30 -16.40 -3.90 9.88
N ALA A 31 -17.18 -3.84 10.96
CA ALA A 31 -16.74 -4.33 12.26
C ALA A 31 -16.44 -5.84 12.22
N ALA A 32 -17.25 -6.61 11.49
CA ALA A 32 -17.06 -8.05 11.35
C ALA A 32 -15.85 -8.44 10.48
N SER A 33 -15.48 -7.63 9.49
CA SER A 33 -14.35 -7.91 8.59
C SER A 33 -13.01 -7.42 9.12
N PHE A 34 -13.01 -6.43 10.02
CA PHE A 34 -11.79 -5.77 10.49
C PHE A 34 -11.03 -6.64 11.49
N VAL A 35 -9.74 -6.87 11.23
CA VAL A 35 -8.85 -7.61 12.12
C VAL A 35 -7.56 -6.83 12.41
N ALA A 36 -6.81 -7.28 13.42
CA ALA A 36 -5.55 -6.65 13.79
C ALA A 36 -4.56 -6.60 12.60
N GLY A 37 -3.96 -5.42 12.39
CA GLY A 37 -3.05 -5.16 11.27
C GLY A 37 -3.73 -4.49 10.07
N ASP A 38 -5.07 -4.48 10.02
CA ASP A 38 -5.81 -3.71 9.04
C ASP A 38 -5.72 -2.20 9.34
N ARG A 39 -6.04 -1.39 8.32
CA ARG A 39 -6.13 0.06 8.46
C ARG A 39 -7.55 0.52 8.19
N LEU A 40 -7.99 1.48 9.00
CA LEU A 40 -9.23 2.21 8.80
C LEU A 40 -8.89 3.62 8.30
N VAL A 41 -9.38 3.99 7.12
CA VAL A 41 -9.21 5.33 6.56
C VAL A 41 -10.56 6.00 6.46
N VAL A 42 -10.66 7.25 6.92
CA VAL A 42 -11.88 8.06 6.77
C VAL A 42 -11.71 9.00 5.59
N VAL A 43 -12.64 8.96 4.63
CA VAL A 43 -12.68 9.93 3.54
C VAL A 43 -13.16 11.26 4.09
N ASP A 44 -12.27 12.26 4.16
CA ASP A 44 -12.58 13.52 4.86
C ASP A 44 -13.78 14.27 4.27
N ALA A 45 -13.99 14.20 2.96
CA ALA A 45 -15.13 14.85 2.31
C ALA A 45 -16.48 14.25 2.75
N THR A 46 -16.61 12.93 2.72
CA THR A 46 -17.89 12.23 2.88
C THR A 46 -18.10 11.64 4.28
N GLY A 47 -17.02 11.31 4.98
CA GLY A 47 -17.06 10.52 6.22
C GLY A 47 -17.13 9.01 5.98
N ASP A 48 -16.94 8.55 4.74
CA ASP A 48 -16.94 7.13 4.42
C ASP A 48 -15.75 6.43 5.07
N LEU A 49 -16.00 5.22 5.58
CA LEU A 49 -14.99 4.38 6.18
C LEU A 49 -14.48 3.37 5.15
N LEU A 50 -13.19 3.44 4.87
CA LEU A 50 -12.48 2.51 4.00
C LEU A 50 -11.71 1.50 4.84
N HIS A 51 -12.04 0.23 4.63
CA HIS A 51 -11.27 -0.90 5.15
C HIS A 51 -10.12 -1.19 4.20
N VAL A 52 -8.89 -1.13 4.71
CA VAL A 52 -7.71 -1.58 3.97
C VAL A 52 -7.15 -2.81 4.68
N PRO A 53 -7.25 -4.01 4.06
CA PRO A 53 -6.66 -5.22 4.62
C PRO A 53 -5.15 -5.06 4.82
N GLY A 54 -4.63 -5.57 5.93
CA GLY A 54 -3.22 -5.46 6.29
C GLY A 54 -2.30 -5.99 5.18
N ALA A 55 -2.63 -7.14 4.59
CA ALA A 55 -1.85 -7.73 3.50
C ALA A 55 -1.73 -6.79 2.28
N ALA A 56 -2.80 -6.07 1.93
CA ALA A 56 -2.78 -5.11 0.84
C ALA A 56 -1.90 -3.90 1.17
N TRP A 57 -2.02 -3.39 2.41
CA TRP A 57 -1.19 -2.29 2.89
C TRP A 57 0.31 -2.64 2.87
N TYR A 58 0.68 -3.75 3.50
CA TYR A 58 2.08 -4.17 3.58
C TYR A 58 2.66 -4.54 2.22
N GLY A 59 1.87 -5.16 1.33
CA GLY A 59 2.28 -5.43 -0.04
C GLY A 59 2.58 -4.14 -0.82
N ALA A 60 1.71 -3.13 -0.70
CA ALA A 60 1.92 -1.84 -1.36
C ALA A 60 3.15 -1.11 -0.81
N VAL A 61 3.33 -1.07 0.51
CA VAL A 61 4.52 -0.46 1.15
C VAL A 61 5.79 -1.15 0.65
N ALA A 62 5.84 -2.48 0.71
CA ALA A 62 7.02 -3.23 0.29
C ALA A 62 7.39 -2.99 -1.18
N ALA A 63 6.38 -2.92 -2.07
CA ALA A 63 6.61 -2.66 -3.48
C ALA A 63 7.15 -1.24 -3.73
N VAL A 64 6.60 -0.23 -3.05
CA VAL A 64 7.04 1.17 -3.18
C VAL A 64 8.45 1.36 -2.61
N ASP A 65 8.76 0.72 -1.47
CA ASP A 65 10.08 0.76 -0.87
C ASP A 65 11.12 0.12 -1.79
N ALA A 66 10.81 -1.07 -2.33
CA ALA A 66 11.67 -1.75 -3.29
C ALA A 66 11.90 -0.92 -4.55
N ALA A 67 10.85 -0.31 -5.10
CA ALA A 67 10.97 0.56 -6.27
C ALA A 67 11.86 1.78 -5.96
N SER A 68 11.65 2.44 -4.82
CA SER A 68 12.44 3.59 -4.40
C SER A 68 13.92 3.24 -4.24
N ALA A 69 14.22 2.10 -3.60
CA ALA A 69 15.58 1.59 -3.47
C ALA A 69 16.22 1.30 -4.84
N ALA A 70 15.49 0.66 -5.75
CA ALA A 70 15.96 0.37 -7.10
C ALA A 70 16.26 1.66 -7.90
N PHE A 71 15.45 2.71 -7.74
CA PHE A 71 15.74 4.00 -8.38
C PHE A 71 17.00 4.67 -7.81
N ASP A 72 17.27 4.53 -6.52
CA ASP A 72 18.52 5.03 -5.93
C ASP A 72 19.75 4.28 -6.43
N GLU A 73 19.63 2.98 -6.69
CA GLU A 73 20.66 2.19 -7.35
C GLU A 73 20.84 2.58 -8.82
N LEU A 74 19.75 2.72 -9.56
CA LEU A 74 19.77 3.08 -10.98
C LEU A 74 20.45 4.44 -11.21
N ARG A 75 20.27 5.40 -10.29
CA ARG A 75 20.98 6.69 -10.32
C ARG A 75 22.52 6.58 -10.29
N ARG A 76 23.06 5.43 -9.89
CA ARG A 76 24.51 5.17 -9.85
C ARG A 76 25.02 4.52 -11.13
N CYS A 77 24.14 4.09 -12.03
CA CYS A 77 24.50 3.54 -13.33
C CYS A 77 24.82 4.66 -14.33
N SER A 78 25.74 4.40 -15.26
CA SER A 78 25.96 5.26 -16.41
C SER A 78 24.93 5.01 -17.51
N ASP A 79 24.77 5.99 -18.40
CA ASP A 79 23.91 5.87 -19.59
C ASP A 79 24.30 4.67 -20.47
N ASP A 80 25.60 4.38 -20.59
CA ASP A 80 26.10 3.22 -21.34
C ASP A 80 25.66 1.89 -20.70
N GLN A 81 25.67 1.80 -19.37
CA GLN A 81 25.20 0.61 -18.65
C GLN A 81 23.70 0.40 -18.83
N ILE A 82 22.92 1.49 -18.77
CA ILE A 82 21.46 1.46 -18.99
C ILE A 82 21.16 1.05 -20.44
N THR A 83 21.88 1.63 -21.41
CA THR A 83 21.75 1.30 -22.83
C THR A 83 22.08 -0.17 -23.09
N GLY A 84 23.17 -0.67 -22.51
CA GLY A 84 23.58 -2.08 -22.62
C GLY A 84 22.55 -3.06 -22.04
N PHE A 85 21.91 -2.72 -20.93
CA PHE A 85 20.83 -3.51 -20.35
C PHE A 85 19.65 -3.65 -21.33
N PHE A 86 19.15 -2.54 -21.88
CA PHE A 86 18.02 -2.59 -22.80
C PHE A 86 18.36 -3.30 -24.12
N GLY A 87 19.61 -3.16 -24.61
CA GLY A 87 20.07 -3.93 -25.78
C GLY A 87 20.08 -5.44 -25.53
N ALA A 88 20.65 -5.89 -24.41
CA ALA A 88 20.65 -7.30 -24.05
C ALA A 88 19.24 -7.85 -23.80
N PHE A 89 18.35 -7.04 -23.24
CA PHE A 89 16.95 -7.41 -23.04
C PHE A 89 16.19 -7.57 -24.37
N ASP A 90 16.45 -6.71 -25.35
CA ASP A 90 15.88 -6.83 -26.71
C ASP A 90 16.36 -8.12 -27.40
N ASP A 91 17.66 -8.40 -27.33
CA ASP A 91 18.24 -9.64 -27.87
C ASP A 91 17.58 -10.90 -27.27
N LEU A 92 17.32 -10.90 -25.96
CA LEU A 92 16.65 -11.99 -25.26
C LEU A 92 15.17 -12.11 -25.61
N LEU A 93 14.49 -11.00 -25.86
CA LEU A 93 13.08 -11.03 -26.24
C LEU A 93 12.88 -11.51 -27.69
N ALA A 94 13.85 -11.23 -28.56
CA ALA A 94 13.87 -11.67 -29.95
C ALA A 94 14.30 -13.13 -30.14
N ASP A 95 14.81 -13.78 -29.10
CA ASP A 95 15.17 -15.18 -29.13
C ASP A 95 13.96 -16.07 -28.87
N ASP A 96 13.29 -16.48 -29.96
CA ASP A 96 12.13 -17.37 -29.93
C ASP A 96 12.45 -18.73 -29.25
N SER A 97 13.73 -19.14 -29.15
CA SER A 97 14.11 -20.40 -28.49
C SER A 97 13.96 -20.36 -26.97
N LEU A 98 13.77 -19.17 -26.37
CA LEU A 98 13.53 -19.00 -24.94
C LEU A 98 12.04 -19.11 -24.55
N MET A 99 11.14 -19.16 -25.53
CA MET A 99 9.68 -19.26 -25.31
C MET A 99 9.14 -20.69 -25.41
N GLU A 100 9.99 -21.69 -25.69
CA GLU A 100 9.66 -23.14 -25.70
C GLU A 100 10.10 -23.84 -24.40
#